data_AF-A0A432ATR5-F1
#
_entry.id   AF-A0A432ATR5-F1
#
_cell.length_a   1.000
_cell.length_b   1.000
_cell.length_c   1.000
_cell.angle_alpha   90.00
_cell.angle_beta   90.00
_cell.angle_gamma   90.00
#
_symmetry.space_group_name_H-M   'P 1'
#
loop_
_entity.id
_entity.type
_entity.pdbx_description
1 polymer ?
#
loop_
_entity_poly.entity_id
_entity_poly.type
_entity_poly.pdbx_seq_one_letter_code
_entity_poly.pdbx_strand_id
1 'polypeptide(L)'
;MRISDFTIGAGRVFVIAEVGNNHNGSLERAIEMVDLVAGTGADCVKFQMRTLDEVYRQRTLRKDGEDLSTEYILDLLERFELSIEEHKKLFDYCRTKGILYLCTPWDKKSVDVLELFGVEGYKVASADLTNLPLLDRLAETGRPLILSAGMSTLDEVRQSVGFLGSRHADFALLHCNSTYPAPFHDIQLKWMDRLRELHPIVGYSGHERGIAVSLAAVGMGASIIERHFTLDRKMEGPDHAASLEFGEFRALVQGIREIEEALGEGKERKLSQGEMINRENLGKSLVASMSLAKGTALEARHIIVRSPGQGLSPQKYDLLIGKVLRRDMAIEDFFYPSDLETETVQPRQYRFSHPWGIPVRYHDFREYHDRIKPDFFEFHLSYSDMELDPSKFLRGSYDCGFVVHAPELFAGSRLMDLATPDKDYRDHSIQETQRVIDITRALKAFFPNTDRPQIVANIGGFTMDAPLAPDQILSYYEQFAESLAQLNMDGVELIPQTMAPFPWHFGGQRYQNLFVKSEEIVAWCEKLNLRMCFDVSHSALACNHLGVDFYDFAASIAPYTAHLHLGDAEGVNGEGLQIGEGGIDFKRLGEILNQGCPNATFIPEIWQGHKNGGEGFWIALERLEGLL
;
A
#
# COMPACT_ATOMS: atom_id res chain seq x y z
N MET A 1 23.31 6.41 8.52
CA MET A 1 24.40 6.53 7.54
C MET A 1 23.82 7.00 6.21
N ARG A 2 24.52 7.88 5.49
CA ARG A 2 24.10 8.33 4.15
C ARG A 2 25.22 8.03 3.15
N ILE A 3 24.88 7.43 2.01
CA ILE A 3 25.81 7.27 0.87
C ILE A 3 25.13 7.90 -0.34
N SER A 4 25.72 8.96 -0.92
CA SER A 4 25.08 9.73 -1.98
C SER A 4 23.66 10.18 -1.56
N ASP A 5 22.63 9.83 -2.32
CA ASP A 5 21.22 10.14 -2.04
C ASP A 5 20.50 9.07 -1.20
N PHE A 6 21.20 8.00 -0.80
CA PHE A 6 20.61 6.89 -0.05
C PHE A 6 20.77 7.07 1.46
N THR A 7 19.65 7.04 2.18
CA THR A 7 19.63 6.96 3.66
C THR A 7 19.52 5.49 4.07
N ILE A 8 20.57 4.96 4.68
CA ILE A 8 20.63 3.55 5.08
C ILE A 8 20.27 3.40 6.56
N GLY A 9 19.41 2.43 6.86
CA GLY A 9 18.89 2.15 8.21
C GLY A 9 17.55 2.83 8.52
N ALA A 10 16.84 3.33 7.51
CA ALA A 10 15.57 4.07 7.66
C ALA A 10 14.36 3.32 7.05
N GLY A 11 14.39 1.98 7.00
CA GLY A 11 13.28 1.14 6.52
C GLY A 11 13.51 0.53 5.14
N ARG A 12 13.99 1.32 4.16
CA ARG A 12 14.37 0.80 2.84
C ARG A 12 15.75 0.17 2.87
N VAL A 13 15.84 -1.07 2.41
CA VAL A 13 17.04 -1.87 2.19
C VAL A 13 17.82 -1.34 0.99
N PHE A 14 19.12 -1.15 1.21
CA PHE A 14 20.08 -0.78 0.19
C PHE A 14 20.64 -2.04 -0.49
N VAL A 15 20.46 -2.17 -1.80
CA VAL A 15 20.80 -3.39 -2.55
C VAL A 15 22.04 -3.18 -3.42
N ILE A 16 23.05 -4.03 -3.21
CA ILE A 16 24.35 -3.99 -3.88
C ILE A 16 24.49 -5.22 -4.80
N ALA A 17 24.66 -4.98 -6.09
CA ALA A 17 25.11 -5.98 -7.04
C ALA A 17 26.64 -6.00 -7.04
N GLU A 18 27.24 -7.05 -6.46
CA GLU A 18 28.69 -7.23 -6.48
C GLU A 18 29.11 -7.84 -7.82
N VAL A 19 29.71 -7.04 -8.70
CA VAL A 19 30.33 -7.55 -9.92
C VAL A 19 31.67 -8.19 -9.59
N GLY A 20 32.43 -7.62 -8.64
CA GLY A 20 33.74 -8.14 -8.26
C GLY A 20 34.63 -8.33 -9.49
N ASN A 21 35.12 -9.55 -9.71
CA ASN A 21 35.90 -9.92 -10.90
C ASN A 21 35.09 -10.66 -11.98
N ASN A 22 33.75 -10.77 -11.87
CA ASN A 22 32.91 -11.54 -12.80
C ASN A 22 32.85 -10.92 -14.22
N HIS A 23 33.43 -9.74 -14.42
CA HIS A 23 33.68 -9.18 -15.74
C HIS A 23 34.85 -9.86 -16.47
N ASN A 24 35.62 -10.72 -15.79
CA ASN A 24 36.77 -11.47 -16.33
C ASN A 24 37.73 -10.59 -17.16
N GLY A 25 38.10 -9.41 -16.64
CA GLY A 25 39.02 -8.48 -17.32
C GLY A 25 38.47 -7.75 -18.55
N SER A 26 37.17 -7.84 -18.87
CA SER A 26 36.56 -7.09 -19.99
C SER A 26 35.74 -5.90 -19.50
N LEU A 27 36.14 -4.69 -19.94
CA LEU A 27 35.36 -3.47 -19.72
C LEU A 27 33.97 -3.57 -20.35
N GLU A 28 33.85 -4.11 -21.56
CA GLU A 28 32.57 -4.25 -22.27
C GLU A 28 31.60 -5.11 -21.48
N ARG A 29 32.09 -6.23 -20.91
CA ARG A 29 31.29 -7.10 -20.05
C ARG A 29 30.87 -6.38 -18.77
N ALA A 30 31.78 -5.64 -18.14
CA ALA A 30 31.45 -4.85 -16.97
C ALA A 30 30.35 -3.80 -17.27
N ILE A 31 30.39 -3.14 -18.43
CA ILE A 31 29.37 -2.21 -18.90
C ILE A 31 28.01 -2.91 -19.10
N GLU A 32 28.01 -4.08 -19.75
CA GLU A 32 26.79 -4.90 -19.92
C GLU A 32 26.17 -5.28 -18.56
N MET A 33 26.99 -5.66 -17.59
CA MET A 33 26.53 -5.99 -16.24
C MET A 33 25.93 -4.77 -15.54
N VAL A 34 26.52 -3.58 -15.69
CA VAL A 34 25.94 -2.33 -15.17
C VAL A 34 24.56 -2.05 -15.78
N ASP A 35 24.40 -2.24 -17.09
CA ASP A 35 23.12 -2.03 -17.77
C ASP A 35 22.03 -2.96 -17.25
N LEU A 36 22.36 -4.25 -17.08
CA LEU A 36 21.43 -5.24 -16.56
C LEU A 36 21.04 -4.91 -15.11
N VAL A 37 22.00 -4.59 -14.24
CA VAL A 37 21.71 -4.25 -12.84
C VAL A 37 20.86 -2.98 -12.74
N ALA A 38 21.16 -1.94 -13.52
CA ALA A 38 20.38 -0.70 -13.53
C ALA A 38 18.90 -0.96 -13.88
N GLY A 39 18.62 -1.93 -14.76
CA GLY A 39 17.26 -2.35 -15.11
C GLY A 39 16.50 -3.14 -14.03
N THR A 40 17.15 -3.51 -12.91
CA THR A 40 16.51 -4.27 -11.81
C THR A 40 15.95 -3.40 -10.69
N GLY A 41 16.36 -2.12 -10.60
CA GLY A 41 16.03 -1.25 -9.48
C GLY A 41 16.93 -1.42 -8.24
N ALA A 42 18.08 -2.09 -8.39
CA ALA A 42 19.13 -2.09 -7.37
C ALA A 42 19.80 -0.71 -7.26
N ASP A 43 20.38 -0.45 -6.10
CA ASP A 43 20.87 0.88 -5.75
C ASP A 43 22.33 1.10 -6.17
N CYS A 44 23.10 0.00 -6.22
CA CYS A 44 24.54 0.06 -6.37
C CYS A 44 25.11 -1.12 -7.17
N VAL A 45 26.10 -0.82 -8.01
CA VAL A 45 27.03 -1.80 -8.57
C VAL A 45 28.38 -1.66 -7.87
N LYS A 46 28.93 -2.78 -7.40
CA LYS A 46 30.19 -2.82 -6.67
C LYS A 46 31.28 -3.56 -7.45
N PHE A 47 32.49 -3.01 -7.41
CA PHE A 47 33.71 -3.58 -7.99
C PHE A 47 34.79 -3.78 -6.91
N GLN A 48 35.93 -4.34 -7.32
CA GLN A 48 37.12 -4.50 -6.48
C GLN A 48 38.32 -3.86 -7.18
N MET A 49 39.26 -3.32 -6.41
CA MET A 49 40.50 -2.74 -6.92
C MET A 49 41.65 -3.09 -5.99
N ARG A 50 42.73 -3.63 -6.58
CA ARG A 50 43.91 -4.08 -5.85
C ARG A 50 45.20 -3.71 -6.57
N THR A 51 46.22 -3.37 -5.79
CA THR A 51 47.61 -3.33 -6.25
C THR A 51 48.32 -4.59 -5.76
N LEU A 52 48.57 -5.56 -6.66
CA LEU A 52 48.99 -6.92 -6.28
C LEU A 52 50.27 -6.97 -5.43
N ASP A 53 51.24 -6.07 -5.67
CA ASP A 53 52.50 -5.96 -4.91
C ASP A 53 52.34 -5.38 -3.50
N GLU A 54 51.25 -4.66 -3.23
CA GLU A 54 50.89 -4.18 -1.89
C GLU A 54 50.14 -5.25 -1.08
N VAL A 55 49.29 -6.04 -1.75
CA VAL A 55 48.39 -7.00 -1.08
C VAL A 55 49.10 -8.33 -0.80
N TYR A 56 49.94 -8.81 -1.73
CA TYR A 56 50.57 -10.12 -1.64
C TYR A 56 52.07 -10.03 -1.38
N ARG A 57 52.58 -10.98 -0.57
CA ARG A 57 54.02 -11.10 -0.32
C ARG A 57 54.75 -11.40 -1.64
N GLN A 58 55.93 -10.82 -1.85
CA GLN A 58 56.73 -11.04 -3.07
C GLN A 58 56.98 -12.52 -3.39
N ARG A 59 57.16 -13.37 -2.36
CA ARG A 59 57.34 -14.82 -2.55
C ARG A 59 56.08 -15.49 -3.13
N THR A 60 54.90 -15.03 -2.73
CA THR A 60 53.61 -15.52 -3.23
C THR A 60 53.41 -15.11 -4.69
N LEU A 61 53.73 -13.86 -5.03
CA LEU A 61 53.67 -13.36 -6.41
C LEU A 61 54.63 -14.09 -7.36
N ARG A 62 55.79 -14.51 -6.86
CA ARG A 62 56.74 -15.33 -7.64
C ARG A 62 56.30 -16.78 -7.82
N LYS A 63 55.21 -17.20 -7.16
CA LYS A 63 54.72 -18.60 -7.19
C LYS A 63 55.83 -19.58 -6.72
N ASP A 64 56.61 -19.14 -5.73
CA ASP A 64 57.76 -19.86 -5.12
C ASP A 64 57.33 -20.66 -3.86
N GLY A 65 56.05 -21.01 -3.72
CA GLY A 65 55.46 -21.66 -2.54
C GLY A 65 54.52 -22.80 -2.93
N GLU A 66 54.28 -23.75 -2.03
CA GLU A 66 53.52 -24.98 -2.33
C GLU A 66 51.99 -24.84 -2.29
N ASP A 67 51.45 -23.63 -2.05
CA ASP A 67 50.00 -23.42 -1.93
C ASP A 67 49.33 -23.13 -3.28
N LEU A 68 48.93 -24.23 -3.93
CA LEU A 68 48.19 -24.26 -5.20
C LEU A 68 46.94 -23.39 -5.21
N SER A 69 46.26 -23.21 -4.06
CA SER A 69 45.03 -22.41 -4.00
C SER A 69 45.31 -20.92 -4.17
N THR A 70 46.37 -20.44 -3.54
CA THR A 70 46.81 -19.05 -3.66
C THR A 70 47.34 -18.74 -5.07
N GLU A 71 48.07 -19.68 -5.69
CA GLU A 71 48.55 -19.53 -7.07
C GLU A 71 47.41 -19.44 -8.08
N TYR A 72 46.38 -20.27 -7.93
CA TYR A 72 45.19 -20.24 -8.79
C TYR A 72 44.45 -18.91 -8.71
N ILE A 73 44.26 -18.38 -7.49
CA ILE A 73 43.61 -17.07 -7.32
C ILE A 73 44.46 -15.97 -7.95
N LEU A 74 45.77 -15.94 -7.71
CA LEU A 74 46.66 -14.93 -8.28
C LEU A 74 46.63 -14.92 -9.82
N ASP A 75 46.62 -16.09 -10.46
CA ASP A 75 46.49 -16.19 -11.92
C ASP A 75 45.19 -15.55 -12.44
N LEU A 76 44.07 -15.80 -11.75
CA LEU A 76 42.79 -15.19 -12.10
C LEU A 76 42.80 -13.67 -11.88
N LEU A 77 43.40 -13.20 -10.79
CA LEU A 77 43.50 -11.76 -10.51
C LEU A 77 44.34 -11.05 -11.59
N GLU A 78 45.49 -11.61 -11.96
CA GLU A 78 46.36 -11.07 -13.01
C GLU A 78 45.62 -10.94 -14.36
N ARG A 79 44.70 -11.86 -14.66
CA ARG A 79 43.92 -11.85 -15.91
C ARG A 79 42.68 -10.96 -15.85
N PHE A 80 42.06 -10.83 -14.68
CA PHE A 80 40.73 -10.26 -14.58
C PHE A 80 40.70 -8.84 -14.03
N GLU A 81 41.79 -8.33 -13.44
CA GLU A 81 41.86 -6.96 -12.96
C GLU A 81 41.66 -5.95 -14.11
N LEU A 82 40.85 -4.91 -13.86
CA LEU A 82 40.70 -3.80 -14.80
C LEU A 82 41.75 -2.73 -14.50
N SER A 83 42.17 -2.01 -15.53
CA SER A 83 43.03 -0.84 -15.37
C SER A 83 42.33 0.30 -14.64
N ILE A 84 43.12 1.25 -14.12
CA ILE A 84 42.61 2.47 -13.47
C ILE A 84 41.73 3.26 -14.46
N GLU A 85 42.13 3.35 -15.72
CA GLU A 85 41.38 4.02 -16.78
C GLU A 85 40.03 3.34 -17.06
N GLU A 86 39.98 2.01 -17.04
CA GLU A 86 38.75 1.24 -17.20
C GLU A 86 37.81 1.41 -16.01
N HIS A 87 38.34 1.38 -14.78
CA HIS A 87 37.56 1.71 -13.59
C HIS A 87 37.00 3.13 -13.62
N LYS A 88 37.79 4.12 -14.08
CA LYS A 88 37.30 5.50 -14.25
C LYS A 88 36.14 5.57 -15.25
N LYS A 89 36.23 4.85 -16.37
CA LYS A 89 35.15 4.75 -17.36
C LYS A 89 33.89 4.12 -16.76
N LEU A 90 34.03 3.06 -15.97
CA LEU A 90 32.89 2.42 -15.29
C LEU A 90 32.23 3.36 -14.27
N PHE A 91 33.03 4.07 -13.47
CA PHE A 91 32.54 5.08 -12.54
C PHE A 91 31.70 6.15 -13.26
N ASP A 92 32.21 6.69 -14.37
CA ASP A 92 31.49 7.69 -15.16
C ASP A 92 30.23 7.09 -15.81
N TYR A 93 30.31 5.86 -16.30
CA TYR A 93 29.18 5.16 -16.91
C TYR A 93 28.03 4.92 -15.92
N CYS A 94 28.34 4.46 -14.69
CA CYS A 94 27.35 4.26 -13.63
C CYS A 94 26.55 5.56 -13.34
N ARG A 95 27.24 6.72 -13.34
CA ARG A 95 26.58 8.03 -13.18
C ARG A 95 25.60 8.34 -14.31
N THR A 96 25.94 8.00 -15.56
CA THR A 96 25.00 8.19 -16.69
C THR A 96 23.76 7.30 -16.60
N LYS A 97 23.85 6.18 -15.89
CA LYS A 97 22.75 5.22 -15.67
C LYS A 97 21.97 5.49 -14.38
N GLY A 98 22.40 6.46 -13.57
CA GLY A 98 21.76 6.76 -12.29
C GLY A 98 21.93 5.67 -11.23
N ILE A 99 22.97 4.84 -11.33
CA ILE A 99 23.28 3.78 -10.35
C ILE A 99 24.60 4.10 -9.63
N LEU A 100 24.66 3.83 -8.32
CA LEU A 100 25.85 4.16 -7.53
C LEU A 100 26.99 3.18 -7.83
N TYR A 101 28.17 3.72 -8.12
CA TYR A 101 29.42 2.97 -8.16
C TYR A 101 30.02 2.88 -6.75
N LEU A 102 30.24 1.66 -6.25
CA LEU A 102 31.10 1.40 -5.10
C LEU A 102 32.30 0.53 -5.49
N CYS A 103 33.36 0.63 -4.71
CA CYS A 103 34.52 -0.24 -4.88
C CYS A 103 35.05 -0.71 -3.53
N THR A 104 35.64 -1.90 -3.53
CA THR A 104 36.37 -2.48 -2.40
C THR A 104 37.87 -2.30 -2.67
N PRO A 105 38.53 -1.30 -2.05
CA PRO A 105 39.98 -1.17 -2.11
C PRO A 105 40.63 -2.19 -1.18
N TRP A 106 41.61 -2.93 -1.70
CA TRP A 106 42.36 -3.93 -0.93
C TRP A 106 43.67 -3.39 -0.33
N ASP A 107 44.04 -2.15 -0.66
CA ASP A 107 45.29 -1.52 -0.25
C ASP A 107 45.19 0.01 -0.30
N LYS A 108 46.19 0.69 0.26
CA LYS A 108 46.21 2.16 0.36
C LYS A 108 46.28 2.86 -1.00
N LYS A 109 47.00 2.32 -1.99
CA LYS A 109 47.08 2.93 -3.34
C LYS A 109 45.71 2.88 -4.02
N SER A 110 44.98 1.78 -3.85
CA SER A 110 43.61 1.65 -4.34
C SER A 110 42.67 2.68 -3.69
N VAL A 111 42.83 2.97 -2.39
CA VAL A 111 42.09 4.07 -1.73
C VAL A 111 42.43 5.43 -2.38
N ASP A 112 43.71 5.72 -2.59
CA ASP A 112 44.17 6.97 -3.19
C ASP A 112 43.60 7.17 -4.60
N VAL A 113 43.56 6.12 -5.43
CA VAL A 113 42.95 6.14 -6.77
C VAL A 113 41.46 6.43 -6.70
N LEU A 114 40.73 5.77 -5.80
CA LEU A 114 39.28 5.97 -5.66
C LEU A 114 38.92 7.36 -5.14
N GLU A 115 39.77 7.97 -4.30
CA GLU A 115 39.60 9.37 -3.89
C GLU A 115 39.73 10.34 -5.06
N LEU A 116 40.60 10.06 -6.04
CA LEU A 116 40.68 10.85 -7.27
C LEU A 116 39.41 10.75 -8.12
N PHE A 117 38.68 9.63 -8.04
CA PHE A 117 37.40 9.47 -8.72
C PHE A 117 36.28 10.23 -8.01
N GLY A 118 36.41 10.47 -6.70
CA GLY A 118 35.39 11.07 -5.86
C GLY A 118 34.26 10.09 -5.54
N VAL A 119 34.61 8.85 -5.15
CA VAL A 119 33.60 7.86 -4.73
C VAL A 119 32.88 8.31 -3.45
N GLU A 120 31.60 7.93 -3.33
CA GLU A 120 30.72 8.38 -2.25
C GLU A 120 30.78 7.48 -1.00
N GLY A 121 31.50 6.37 -1.06
CA GLY A 121 31.64 5.40 0.03
C GLY A 121 32.53 4.24 -0.36
N TYR A 122 32.84 3.39 0.63
CA TYR A 122 33.68 2.22 0.43
C TYR A 122 33.04 0.96 0.98
N LYS A 123 33.31 -0.15 0.31
CA LYS A 123 33.15 -1.48 0.90
C LYS A 123 34.48 -1.91 1.51
N VAL A 124 34.44 -2.53 2.69
CA VAL A 124 35.57 -3.24 3.28
C VAL A 124 35.31 -4.73 3.21
N ALA A 125 36.24 -5.49 2.63
CA ALA A 125 36.17 -6.94 2.53
C ALA A 125 36.25 -7.59 3.91
N SER A 126 35.68 -8.80 4.05
CA SER A 126 35.81 -9.59 5.28
C SER A 126 37.28 -9.83 5.69
N ALA A 127 38.17 -9.97 4.70
CA ALA A 127 39.60 -10.16 4.92
C ALA A 127 40.29 -8.95 5.58
N ASP A 128 39.73 -7.75 5.39
CA ASP A 128 40.29 -6.49 5.87
C ASP A 128 39.58 -5.93 7.11
N LEU A 129 38.60 -6.66 7.68
CA LEU A 129 37.95 -6.23 8.92
C LEU A 129 38.96 -6.03 10.05
N THR A 130 39.97 -6.90 10.15
CA THR A 130 41.02 -6.84 11.18
C THR A 130 42.22 -6.00 10.75
N ASN A 131 42.23 -5.48 9.52
CA ASN A 131 43.30 -4.66 8.97
C ASN A 131 43.16 -3.19 9.44
N LEU A 132 43.42 -2.97 10.74
CA LEU A 132 43.29 -1.64 11.36
C LEU A 132 44.06 -0.54 10.60
N PRO A 133 45.28 -0.75 10.07
CA PRO A 133 45.97 0.26 9.27
C PRO A 133 45.24 0.67 7.97
N LEU A 134 44.52 -0.24 7.31
CA LEU A 134 43.70 0.10 6.14
C LEU A 134 42.42 0.82 6.58
N LEU A 135 41.77 0.34 7.66
CA LEU A 135 40.61 1.00 8.25
C LEU A 135 40.91 2.43 8.70
N ASP A 136 42.12 2.69 9.22
CA ASP A 136 42.60 4.04 9.58
C ASP A 136 42.61 4.95 8.35
N ARG A 137 43.26 4.50 7.27
CA ARG A 137 43.34 5.25 6.00
C ARG A 137 41.95 5.49 5.39
N LEU A 138 41.05 4.51 5.47
CA LEU A 138 39.68 4.66 4.99
C LEU A 138 38.89 5.66 5.84
N ALA A 139 39.02 5.60 7.17
CA ALA A 139 38.38 6.55 8.07
C ALA A 139 38.85 8.00 7.85
N GLU A 140 40.13 8.21 7.51
CA GLU A 140 40.68 9.54 7.18
C GLU A 140 40.01 10.20 5.97
N THR A 141 39.41 9.43 5.06
CA THR A 141 38.67 10.00 3.90
C THR A 141 37.37 10.70 4.32
N GLY A 142 36.85 10.38 5.52
CA GLY A 142 35.53 10.83 5.98
C GLY A 142 34.35 10.23 5.21
N ARG A 143 34.59 9.24 4.34
CA ARG A 143 33.55 8.55 3.55
C ARG A 143 32.91 7.41 4.37
N PRO A 144 31.61 7.13 4.14
CA PRO A 144 30.91 6.04 4.79
C PRO A 144 31.47 4.67 4.38
N LEU A 145 31.52 3.73 5.33
CA LEU A 145 32.10 2.40 5.14
C LEU A 145 31.06 1.27 5.31
N ILE A 146 31.09 0.27 4.44
CA ILE A 146 30.28 -0.95 4.58
C ILE A 146 31.22 -2.12 4.84
N LEU A 147 31.28 -2.63 6.07
CA LEU A 147 32.23 -3.67 6.48
C LEU A 147 31.57 -5.05 6.49
N SER A 148 32.17 -6.03 5.83
CA SER A 148 31.74 -7.43 5.99
C SER A 148 32.46 -8.06 7.17
N ALA A 149 31.72 -8.83 7.97
CA ALA A 149 32.22 -9.47 9.18
C ALA A 149 32.49 -10.98 9.01
N GLY A 150 32.64 -11.45 7.77
CA GLY A 150 32.99 -12.84 7.51
C GLY A 150 34.39 -13.18 8.04
N MET A 151 34.65 -14.47 8.28
CA MET A 151 35.94 -14.97 8.81
C MET A 151 36.36 -14.43 10.19
N SER A 152 35.51 -13.65 10.84
CA SER A 152 35.85 -12.92 12.07
C SER A 152 35.04 -13.41 13.26
N THR A 153 35.68 -13.47 14.42
CA THR A 153 35.01 -13.69 15.70
C THR A 153 34.31 -12.41 16.18
N LEU A 154 33.38 -12.55 17.14
CA LEU A 154 32.68 -11.39 17.70
C LEU A 154 33.64 -10.40 18.40
N ASP A 155 34.72 -10.88 19.00
CA ASP A 155 35.71 -10.04 19.67
C ASP A 155 36.52 -9.21 18.68
N GLU A 156 36.90 -9.79 17.53
CA GLU A 156 37.55 -9.06 16.43
C GLU A 156 36.62 -7.99 15.85
N VAL A 157 35.34 -8.32 15.61
CA VAL A 157 34.34 -7.34 15.18
C VAL A 157 34.24 -6.20 16.19
N ARG A 158 34.18 -6.50 17.50
CA ARG A 158 34.10 -5.48 18.56
C ARG A 158 35.32 -4.56 18.56
N GLN A 159 36.51 -5.10 18.32
CA GLN A 159 37.74 -4.29 18.23
C GLN A 159 37.67 -3.32 17.05
N SER A 160 37.29 -3.79 15.86
CA SER A 160 37.18 -2.93 14.66
C SER A 160 36.09 -1.88 14.81
N VAL A 161 34.93 -2.24 15.38
CA VAL A 161 33.84 -1.30 15.71
C VAL A 161 34.33 -0.23 16.68
N GLY A 162 35.02 -0.61 17.75
CA GLY A 162 35.58 0.35 18.72
C GLY A 162 36.63 1.27 18.09
N PHE A 163 37.48 0.73 17.23
CA PHE A 163 38.52 1.47 16.52
C PHE A 163 37.97 2.52 15.54
N LEU A 164 36.92 2.17 14.80
CA LEU A 164 36.21 3.09 13.89
C LEU A 164 35.40 4.12 14.68
N GLY A 165 34.75 3.68 15.78
CA GLY A 165 34.03 4.56 16.70
C GLY A 165 34.93 5.65 17.30
N SER A 166 36.17 5.32 17.70
CA SER A 166 37.12 6.30 18.22
C SER A 166 37.60 7.31 17.16
N ARG A 167 37.33 7.07 15.88
CA ARG A 167 37.63 7.95 14.74
C ARG A 167 36.42 8.69 14.23
N HIS A 168 35.25 8.46 14.83
CA HIS A 168 33.97 9.00 14.35
C HIS A 168 33.67 8.64 12.88
N ALA A 169 34.12 7.46 12.42
CA ALA A 169 33.78 6.98 11.09
C ALA A 169 32.28 6.61 11.02
N ASP A 170 31.62 6.95 9.90
CA ASP A 170 30.24 6.50 9.61
C ASP A 170 30.33 5.14 8.91
N PHE A 171 29.66 4.11 9.45
CA PHE A 171 29.77 2.77 8.88
C PHE A 171 28.53 1.88 9.09
N ALA A 172 28.53 0.73 8.41
CA ALA A 172 27.57 -0.35 8.58
C ALA A 172 28.29 -1.71 8.65
N LEU A 173 27.68 -2.70 9.30
CA LEU A 173 28.20 -4.06 9.40
C LEU A 173 27.37 -5.04 8.59
N LEU A 174 27.99 -5.92 7.81
CA LEU A 174 27.33 -7.00 7.09
C LEU A 174 27.71 -8.33 7.70
N HIS A 175 26.70 -9.11 8.11
CA HIS A 175 26.88 -10.53 8.32
C HIS A 175 27.26 -11.20 7.00
N CYS A 176 28.20 -12.15 7.04
CA CYS A 176 28.76 -12.79 5.87
C CYS A 176 29.36 -14.15 6.23
N ASN A 177 29.09 -15.17 5.40
CA ASN A 177 29.86 -16.41 5.39
C ASN A 177 30.73 -16.41 4.12
N SER A 178 32.06 -16.36 4.28
CA SER A 178 33.03 -16.26 3.18
C SER A 178 33.36 -17.60 2.53
N THR A 179 32.35 -18.40 2.20
CA THR A 179 32.49 -19.62 1.39
C THR A 179 31.65 -19.50 0.12
N TYR A 180 32.18 -19.95 -1.02
CA TYR A 180 31.66 -19.61 -2.35
C TYR A 180 31.41 -20.88 -3.16
N PRO A 181 30.16 -21.36 -3.27
CA PRO A 181 28.96 -20.92 -2.55
C PRO A 181 28.85 -21.45 -1.12
N ALA A 182 28.23 -20.66 -0.24
CA ALA A 182 28.04 -20.99 1.17
C ALA A 182 26.95 -22.06 1.35
N PRO A 183 27.21 -23.15 2.10
CA PRO A 183 26.19 -24.13 2.44
C PRO A 183 25.25 -23.54 3.50
N PHE A 184 23.94 -23.81 3.37
CA PHE A 184 22.92 -23.15 4.18
C PHE A 184 23.10 -23.32 5.70
N HIS A 185 23.61 -24.46 6.16
CA HIS A 185 23.81 -24.75 7.58
C HIS A 185 24.93 -23.92 8.22
N ASP A 186 25.88 -23.39 7.43
CA ASP A 186 27.00 -22.59 7.93
C ASP A 186 26.68 -21.08 7.95
N ILE A 187 25.57 -20.65 7.33
CA ILE A 187 25.26 -19.23 7.18
C ILE A 187 25.00 -18.56 8.52
N GLN A 188 24.25 -19.20 9.43
CA GLN A 188 23.97 -18.67 10.77
C GLN A 188 23.36 -17.24 10.79
N LEU A 189 22.29 -16.98 10.02
CA LEU A 189 21.64 -15.65 9.93
C LEU A 189 21.33 -14.96 11.27
N LYS A 190 21.04 -15.73 12.34
CA LYS A 190 20.81 -15.20 13.69
C LYS A 190 22.01 -14.43 14.25
N TRP A 191 23.20 -14.58 13.69
CA TRP A 191 24.37 -13.80 14.12
C TRP A 191 24.21 -12.29 13.81
N MET A 192 23.34 -11.90 12.87
CA MET A 192 22.96 -10.49 12.69
C MET A 192 22.41 -9.87 13.98
N ASP A 193 21.73 -10.64 14.83
CA ASP A 193 21.26 -10.16 16.13
C ASP A 193 22.42 -9.79 17.06
N ARG A 194 23.52 -10.56 17.01
CA ARG A 194 24.74 -10.26 17.77
C ARG A 194 25.47 -9.05 17.21
N LEU A 195 25.48 -8.86 15.88
CA LEU A 195 26.06 -7.67 15.26
C LEU A 195 25.25 -6.40 15.61
N ARG A 196 23.91 -6.51 15.72
CA ARG A 196 23.04 -5.38 16.09
C ARG A 196 23.29 -4.86 17.52
N GLU A 197 23.82 -5.69 18.41
CA GLU A 197 24.28 -5.23 19.73
C GLU A 197 25.53 -4.33 19.65
N LEU A 198 26.31 -4.43 18.58
CA LEU A 198 27.53 -3.65 18.37
C LEU A 198 27.29 -2.42 17.49
N HIS A 199 26.36 -2.49 16.54
CA HIS A 199 26.08 -1.41 15.60
C HIS A 199 24.61 -1.41 15.16
N PRO A 200 23.92 -0.24 15.08
CA PRO A 200 22.49 -0.20 14.74
C PRO A 200 22.20 -0.54 13.27
N ILE A 201 23.14 -0.25 12.35
CA ILE A 201 22.97 -0.54 10.92
C ILE A 201 23.69 -1.86 10.60
N VAL A 202 22.90 -2.92 10.44
CA VAL A 202 23.36 -4.26 10.09
C VAL A 202 22.69 -4.72 8.81
N GLY A 203 23.46 -5.35 7.93
CA GLY A 203 22.96 -5.99 6.71
C GLY A 203 23.52 -7.39 6.52
N TYR A 204 23.39 -7.91 5.30
CA TYR A 204 23.84 -9.24 4.92
C TYR A 204 24.54 -9.22 3.56
N SER A 205 25.74 -9.82 3.50
CA SER A 205 26.50 -10.08 2.27
C SER A 205 26.53 -11.59 2.04
N GLY A 206 25.79 -12.02 1.02
CA GLY A 206 25.44 -13.41 0.79
C GLY A 206 26.26 -14.09 -0.29
N HIS A 207 26.65 -15.34 -0.02
CA HIS A 207 27.32 -16.23 -0.97
C HIS A 207 26.59 -17.58 -1.12
N GLU A 208 25.38 -17.69 -0.57
CA GLU A 208 24.52 -18.87 -0.70
C GLU A 208 24.01 -19.10 -2.13
N ARG A 209 23.37 -20.25 -2.37
CA ARG A 209 22.63 -20.51 -3.62
C ARG A 209 21.20 -19.97 -3.52
N GLY A 210 20.69 -19.40 -4.60
CA GLY A 210 19.35 -18.81 -4.67
C GLY A 210 19.21 -17.55 -3.80
N ILE A 211 17.97 -17.13 -3.56
CA ILE A 211 17.65 -15.82 -2.96
C ILE A 211 16.97 -15.91 -1.58
N ALA A 212 16.55 -17.11 -1.16
CA ALA A 212 15.70 -17.30 0.02
C ALA A 212 16.34 -16.78 1.32
N VAL A 213 17.65 -16.99 1.49
CA VAL A 213 18.39 -16.54 2.68
C VAL A 213 18.51 -15.01 2.70
N SER A 214 18.79 -14.39 1.56
CA SER A 214 18.84 -12.94 1.43
C SER A 214 17.50 -12.28 1.74
N LEU A 215 16.39 -12.85 1.26
CA LEU A 215 15.03 -12.39 1.60
C LEU A 215 14.73 -12.59 3.10
N ALA A 216 15.11 -13.73 3.67
CA ALA A 216 14.98 -13.98 5.11
C ALA A 216 15.79 -12.97 5.94
N ALA A 217 16.97 -12.55 5.46
CA ALA A 217 17.77 -11.54 6.14
C ALA A 217 17.05 -10.18 6.20
N VAL A 218 16.34 -9.79 5.13
CA VAL A 218 15.49 -8.58 5.13
C VAL A 218 14.34 -8.72 6.13
N GLY A 219 13.65 -9.86 6.17
CA GLY A 219 12.63 -10.13 7.19
C GLY A 219 13.16 -10.10 8.63
N MET A 220 14.47 -10.32 8.81
CA MET A 220 15.19 -10.17 10.07
C MET A 220 15.79 -8.77 10.29
N GLY A 221 15.39 -7.77 9.49
CA GLY A 221 15.79 -6.37 9.65
C GLY A 221 17.14 -5.99 9.05
N ALA A 222 17.66 -6.73 8.07
CA ALA A 222 18.86 -6.32 7.33
C ALA A 222 18.60 -5.02 6.55
N SER A 223 19.44 -3.99 6.78
CA SER A 223 19.35 -2.68 6.09
C SER A 223 20.11 -2.63 4.76
N ILE A 224 20.97 -3.60 4.51
CA ILE A 224 21.79 -3.71 3.30
C ILE A 224 21.78 -5.17 2.86
N ILE A 225 21.59 -5.43 1.57
CA ILE A 225 21.77 -6.75 0.96
C ILE A 225 22.83 -6.65 -0.14
N GLU A 226 23.86 -7.46 -0.05
CA GLU A 226 24.91 -7.59 -1.06
C GLU A 226 24.94 -9.02 -1.62
N ARG A 227 24.90 -9.13 -2.95
CA ARG A 227 24.96 -10.40 -3.66
C ARG A 227 25.81 -10.27 -4.91
N HIS A 228 26.63 -11.29 -5.18
CA HIS A 228 27.39 -11.33 -6.42
C HIS A 228 26.45 -11.45 -7.63
N PHE A 229 26.77 -10.73 -8.71
CA PHE A 229 26.02 -10.69 -9.96
C PHE A 229 26.87 -11.26 -11.10
N THR A 230 26.26 -12.04 -11.99
CA THR A 230 26.95 -12.62 -13.15
C THR A 230 26.06 -12.71 -14.38
N LEU A 231 26.68 -12.82 -15.56
CA LEU A 231 25.99 -13.15 -16.81
C LEU A 231 25.75 -14.66 -16.97
N ASP A 232 26.67 -15.48 -16.46
CA ASP A 232 26.59 -16.95 -16.49
C ASP A 232 27.40 -17.53 -15.32
N ARG A 233 26.75 -18.37 -14.52
CA ARG A 233 27.35 -19.05 -13.35
C ARG A 233 28.42 -20.08 -13.72
N LYS A 234 28.53 -20.46 -15.00
CA LYS A 234 29.51 -21.45 -15.51
C LYS A 234 30.79 -20.81 -16.04
N MET A 235 30.88 -19.49 -16.09
CA MET A 235 32.09 -18.80 -16.52
C MET A 235 33.25 -19.07 -15.54
N GLU A 236 34.47 -18.89 -16.05
CA GLU A 236 35.68 -19.09 -15.25
C GLU A 236 35.79 -18.02 -14.16
N GLY A 237 36.01 -18.46 -12.92
CA GLY A 237 36.30 -17.57 -11.81
C GLY A 237 35.74 -18.11 -10.50
N PRO A 238 36.18 -17.57 -9.36
CA PRO A 238 35.87 -18.12 -8.05
C PRO A 238 34.43 -17.81 -7.62
N ASP A 239 33.85 -16.73 -8.13
CA ASP A 239 32.61 -16.16 -7.59
C ASP A 239 31.37 -16.48 -8.46
N HIS A 240 31.55 -16.86 -9.73
CA HIS A 240 30.44 -17.15 -10.66
C HIS A 240 29.47 -18.19 -10.10
N ALA A 241 29.99 -19.25 -9.47
CA ALA A 241 29.17 -20.31 -8.90
C ALA A 241 28.29 -19.86 -7.72
N ALA A 242 28.66 -18.79 -7.01
CA ALA A 242 27.89 -18.19 -5.92
C ALA A 242 27.02 -17.01 -6.36
N SER A 243 27.22 -16.51 -7.58
CA SER A 243 26.55 -15.33 -8.12
C SER A 243 25.10 -15.59 -8.52
N LEU A 244 24.33 -14.51 -8.71
CA LEU A 244 22.98 -14.51 -9.26
C LEU A 244 23.00 -14.02 -10.70
N GLU A 245 22.26 -14.69 -11.57
CA GLU A 245 22.01 -14.21 -12.94
C GLU A 245 20.90 -13.14 -12.94
N PHE A 246 20.72 -12.44 -14.07
CA PHE A 246 19.77 -11.32 -14.20
C PHE A 246 18.36 -11.61 -13.65
N GLY A 247 17.78 -12.75 -14.03
CA GLY A 247 16.44 -13.13 -13.57
C GLY A 247 16.37 -13.36 -12.05
N GLU A 248 17.38 -14.03 -11.48
CA GLU A 248 17.46 -14.29 -10.04
C GLU A 248 17.68 -13.00 -9.25
N PHE A 249 18.55 -12.11 -9.74
CA PHE A 249 18.85 -10.84 -9.09
C PHE A 249 17.65 -9.89 -9.16
N ARG A 250 16.95 -9.80 -10.30
CA ARG A 250 15.69 -9.03 -10.41
C ARG A 250 14.63 -9.55 -9.44
N ALA A 251 14.47 -10.87 -9.33
CA ALA A 251 13.54 -11.48 -8.38
C ALA A 251 13.92 -11.18 -6.92
N LEU A 252 15.22 -11.12 -6.60
CA LEU A 252 15.69 -10.67 -5.30
C LEU A 252 15.28 -9.22 -5.02
N VAL A 253 15.57 -8.27 -5.93
CA VAL A 253 15.21 -6.86 -5.72
C VAL A 253 13.70 -6.71 -5.54
N GLN A 254 12.89 -7.35 -6.38
CA GLN A 254 11.43 -7.32 -6.27
C GLN A 254 10.96 -7.86 -4.92
N GLY A 255 11.41 -9.05 -4.52
CA GLY A 255 11.01 -9.65 -3.25
C GLY A 255 11.44 -8.82 -2.03
N ILE A 256 12.56 -8.09 -2.12
CA ILE A 256 12.96 -7.14 -1.07
C ILE A 256 11.92 -6.02 -0.94
N ARG A 257 11.46 -5.43 -2.06
CA ARG A 257 10.44 -4.35 -2.04
C ARG A 257 9.10 -4.83 -1.50
N GLU A 258 8.67 -6.03 -1.89
CA GLU A 258 7.44 -6.66 -1.36
C GLU A 258 7.53 -6.89 0.16
N ILE A 259 8.69 -7.31 0.67
CA ILE A 259 8.90 -7.49 2.12
C ILE A 259 8.90 -6.15 2.86
N GLU A 260 9.54 -5.10 2.31
CA GLU A 260 9.52 -3.76 2.90
C GLU A 260 8.09 -3.24 3.11
N GLU A 261 7.22 -3.44 2.12
CA GLU A 261 5.80 -3.08 2.21
C GLU A 261 5.06 -3.93 3.25
N ALA A 262 5.36 -5.23 3.33
CA ALA A 262 4.68 -6.17 4.22
C ALA A 262 5.11 -6.09 5.70
N LEU A 263 6.32 -5.60 6.01
CA LEU A 263 6.86 -5.58 7.38
C LEU A 263 6.06 -4.65 8.32
N GLY A 264 5.52 -3.55 7.79
CA GLY A 264 4.83 -2.52 8.58
C GLY A 264 5.73 -1.81 9.59
N GLU A 265 5.13 -1.05 10.50
CA GLU A 265 5.86 -0.17 11.44
C GLU A 265 6.10 -0.80 12.84
N GLY A 266 5.65 -2.03 13.08
CA GLY A 266 5.76 -2.68 14.39
C GLY A 266 4.97 -2.00 15.53
N LYS A 267 4.00 -1.12 15.19
CA LYS A 267 3.08 -0.46 16.12
C LYS A 267 1.87 -1.34 16.44
N GLU A 268 0.90 -0.81 17.21
CA GLU A 268 -0.37 -1.49 17.46
C GLU A 268 -1.08 -1.83 16.14
N ARG A 269 -1.52 -3.09 16.04
CA ARG A 269 -2.16 -3.60 14.82
C ARG A 269 -3.56 -3.00 14.68
N LYS A 270 -3.74 -2.16 13.67
CA LYS A 270 -5.05 -1.75 13.16
C LYS A 270 -5.58 -2.82 12.19
N LEU A 271 -6.89 -3.03 12.16
CA LEU A 271 -7.53 -3.95 11.20
C LEU A 271 -7.79 -3.21 9.91
N SER A 272 -7.56 -3.87 8.77
CA SER A 272 -7.96 -3.30 7.50
C SER A 272 -9.49 -3.31 7.33
N GLN A 273 -10.00 -2.45 6.46
CA GLN A 273 -11.42 -2.44 6.06
C GLN A 273 -11.88 -3.83 5.58
N GLY A 274 -11.08 -4.51 4.76
CA GLY A 274 -11.35 -5.88 4.31
C GLY A 274 -11.45 -6.89 5.46
N GLU A 275 -10.60 -6.77 6.48
CA GLU A 275 -10.72 -7.59 7.69
C GLU A 275 -11.97 -7.24 8.52
N MET A 276 -12.36 -5.97 8.58
CA MET A 276 -13.58 -5.54 9.25
C MET A 276 -14.82 -6.12 8.56
N ILE A 277 -14.89 -6.08 7.23
CA ILE A 277 -15.96 -6.72 6.43
C ILE A 277 -16.05 -8.22 6.75
N ASN A 278 -14.92 -8.91 6.73
CA ASN A 278 -14.88 -10.34 7.03
C ASN A 278 -15.27 -10.63 8.48
N ARG A 279 -14.84 -9.79 9.43
CA ARG A 279 -15.24 -9.90 10.84
C ARG A 279 -16.75 -9.74 10.99
N GLU A 280 -17.37 -8.86 10.23
CA GLU A 280 -18.83 -8.72 10.26
C GLU A 280 -19.51 -9.94 9.66
N ASN A 281 -19.12 -10.38 8.47
CA ASN A 281 -19.81 -11.48 7.79
C ASN A 281 -19.61 -12.82 8.51
N LEU A 282 -18.41 -13.09 9.02
CA LEU A 282 -18.04 -14.39 9.60
C LEU A 282 -18.09 -14.41 11.13
N GLY A 283 -18.02 -13.24 11.75
CA GLY A 283 -18.05 -13.09 13.19
C GLY A 283 -19.37 -13.49 13.82
N LYS A 284 -19.41 -13.41 15.14
CA LYS A 284 -20.57 -13.76 15.95
C LYS A 284 -21.01 -12.55 16.77
N SER A 285 -22.30 -12.49 17.06
CA SER A 285 -22.94 -11.50 17.89
C SER A 285 -23.81 -12.17 18.94
N LEU A 286 -24.09 -11.43 20.00
CA LEU A 286 -25.16 -11.74 20.94
C LEU A 286 -26.49 -11.32 20.35
N VAL A 287 -27.44 -12.24 20.31
CA VAL A 287 -28.81 -12.01 19.83
C VAL A 287 -29.83 -12.53 20.83
N ALA A 288 -31.04 -11.98 20.78
CA ALA A 288 -32.15 -12.43 21.61
C ALA A 288 -32.56 -13.87 21.25
N SER A 289 -32.63 -14.76 22.23
CA SER A 289 -33.04 -16.15 22.02
C SER A 289 -34.55 -16.33 21.80
N MET A 290 -35.31 -15.30 22.14
CA MET A 290 -36.76 -15.22 22.11
C MET A 290 -37.19 -13.76 22.07
N SER A 291 -38.47 -13.48 21.85
CA SER A 291 -38.99 -12.11 21.97
C SER A 291 -38.88 -11.60 23.42
N LEU A 292 -38.38 -10.38 23.58
CA LEU A 292 -38.17 -9.74 24.88
C LEU A 292 -38.87 -8.38 24.91
N ALA A 293 -39.65 -8.12 25.97
CA ALA A 293 -40.28 -6.82 26.16
C ALA A 293 -39.32 -5.84 26.85
N LYS A 294 -39.46 -4.55 26.53
CA LYS A 294 -38.83 -3.46 27.27
C LYS A 294 -39.10 -3.62 28.78
N GLY A 295 -38.06 -3.41 29.59
CA GLY A 295 -38.09 -3.59 31.04
C GLY A 295 -37.70 -5.00 31.50
N THR A 296 -37.47 -5.95 30.59
CA THR A 296 -37.01 -7.30 30.94
C THR A 296 -35.58 -7.24 31.51
N ALA A 297 -35.35 -7.83 32.68
CA ALA A 297 -34.01 -8.09 33.19
C ALA A 297 -33.39 -9.28 32.44
N LEU A 298 -32.25 -9.06 31.79
CA LEU A 298 -31.59 -10.06 30.95
C LEU A 298 -30.98 -11.18 31.81
N GLU A 299 -31.18 -12.42 31.37
CA GLU A 299 -30.68 -13.64 32.00
C GLU A 299 -30.02 -14.49 30.93
N ALA A 300 -29.25 -15.50 31.34
CA ALA A 300 -28.51 -16.36 30.41
C ALA A 300 -29.39 -16.99 29.32
N ARG A 301 -30.63 -17.37 29.66
CA ARG A 301 -31.59 -17.96 28.72
C ARG A 301 -32.08 -16.99 27.64
N HIS A 302 -31.99 -15.67 27.85
CA HIS A 302 -32.49 -14.64 26.92
C HIS A 302 -31.50 -14.35 25.78
N ILE A 303 -30.26 -14.87 25.85
CA ILE A 303 -29.17 -14.51 24.96
C ILE A 303 -28.59 -15.77 24.32
N ILE A 304 -28.44 -15.76 23.00
CA ILE A 304 -27.71 -16.78 22.24
C ILE A 304 -26.65 -16.14 21.34
N VAL A 305 -25.70 -16.94 20.87
CA VAL A 305 -24.62 -16.49 19.97
C VAL A 305 -24.93 -16.93 18.54
N ARG A 306 -24.97 -15.99 17.59
CA ARG A 306 -25.23 -16.25 16.16
C ARG A 306 -24.35 -15.37 15.26
N SER A 307 -24.16 -15.78 14.01
CA SER A 307 -23.63 -14.89 12.95
C SER A 307 -24.77 -14.07 12.36
N PRO A 308 -24.47 -12.94 11.69
CA PRO A 308 -23.16 -12.29 11.53
C PRO A 308 -22.67 -11.55 12.79
N GLY A 309 -21.44 -11.06 12.76
CA GLY A 309 -20.77 -10.21 13.76
C GLY A 309 -21.20 -8.74 13.71
N GLN A 310 -22.49 -8.48 13.51
CA GLN A 310 -23.06 -7.13 13.34
C GLN A 310 -23.55 -6.49 14.65
N GLY A 311 -23.73 -7.28 15.71
CA GLY A 311 -24.14 -6.82 17.03
C GLY A 311 -23.00 -6.88 18.06
N LEU A 312 -23.37 -6.94 19.33
CA LEU A 312 -22.46 -6.94 20.45
C LEU A 312 -21.60 -8.21 20.45
N SER A 313 -20.29 -8.05 20.57
CA SER A 313 -19.33 -9.16 20.66
C SER A 313 -19.72 -10.14 21.79
N PRO A 314 -19.67 -11.46 21.54
CA PRO A 314 -19.88 -12.48 22.57
C PRO A 314 -18.97 -12.35 23.79
N GLN A 315 -17.82 -11.68 23.66
CA GLN A 315 -16.94 -11.39 24.81
C GLN A 315 -17.60 -10.46 25.84
N LYS A 316 -18.66 -9.73 25.46
CA LYS A 316 -19.43 -8.85 26.35
C LYS A 316 -20.67 -9.53 26.94
N TYR A 317 -20.79 -10.86 26.81
CA TYR A 317 -21.95 -11.63 27.30
C TYR A 317 -22.27 -11.37 28.77
N ASP A 318 -21.27 -11.50 29.64
CA ASP A 318 -21.47 -11.33 31.09
C ASP A 318 -21.91 -9.90 31.46
N LEU A 319 -21.56 -8.90 30.63
CA LEU A 319 -21.95 -7.51 30.86
C LEU A 319 -23.44 -7.25 30.58
N LEU A 320 -24.09 -8.09 29.76
CA LEU A 320 -25.53 -8.01 29.50
C LEU A 320 -26.35 -8.66 30.62
N ILE A 321 -25.81 -9.65 31.32
CA ILE A 321 -26.54 -10.37 32.36
C ILE A 321 -26.91 -9.40 33.48
N GLY A 322 -28.21 -9.37 33.83
CA GLY A 322 -28.78 -8.47 34.83
C GLY A 322 -29.09 -7.06 34.32
N LYS A 323 -28.72 -6.68 33.09
CA LYS A 323 -29.14 -5.40 32.50
C LYS A 323 -30.64 -5.41 32.21
N VAL A 324 -31.28 -4.26 32.35
CA VAL A 324 -32.70 -4.07 32.04
C VAL A 324 -32.83 -3.56 30.62
N LEU A 325 -33.55 -4.31 29.78
CA LEU A 325 -33.74 -4.01 28.37
C LEU A 325 -34.55 -2.71 28.18
N ARG A 326 -34.15 -1.87 27.22
CA ARG A 326 -34.75 -0.53 27.02
C ARG A 326 -35.67 -0.39 25.81
N ARG A 327 -35.70 -1.42 24.97
CA ARG A 327 -36.54 -1.53 23.77
C ARG A 327 -37.13 -2.92 23.70
N ASP A 328 -38.21 -3.07 22.94
CA ASP A 328 -38.66 -4.41 22.60
C ASP A 328 -37.66 -5.04 21.61
N MET A 329 -37.49 -6.36 21.70
CA MET A 329 -36.65 -7.14 20.80
C MET A 329 -37.44 -8.35 20.28
N ALA A 330 -37.39 -8.56 18.97
CA ALA A 330 -37.83 -9.81 18.35
C ALA A 330 -36.79 -10.91 18.56
N ILE A 331 -37.17 -12.15 18.22
CA ILE A 331 -36.23 -13.27 18.22
C ILE A 331 -35.10 -13.00 17.21
N GLU A 332 -33.87 -13.31 17.60
CA GLU A 332 -32.64 -13.06 16.82
C GLU A 332 -32.27 -11.59 16.57
N ASP A 333 -32.97 -10.63 17.18
CA ASP A 333 -32.51 -9.24 17.20
C ASP A 333 -31.14 -9.12 17.88
N PHE A 334 -30.25 -8.31 17.29
CA PHE A 334 -28.93 -8.03 17.85
C PHE A 334 -29.02 -7.20 19.13
N PHE A 335 -28.20 -7.55 20.12
CA PHE A 335 -27.79 -6.61 21.15
C PHE A 335 -26.72 -5.67 20.59
N TYR A 336 -26.64 -4.44 21.07
CA TYR A 336 -25.66 -3.43 20.67
C TYR A 336 -24.93 -2.86 21.91
N PRO A 337 -23.82 -2.09 21.73
CA PRO A 337 -23.15 -1.43 22.85
C PRO A 337 -24.09 -0.53 23.68
N SER A 338 -25.05 0.13 23.04
CA SER A 338 -26.11 0.92 23.67
C SER A 338 -26.96 0.15 24.68
N ASP A 339 -27.09 -1.18 24.55
CA ASP A 339 -27.79 -2.03 25.50
C ASP A 339 -26.99 -2.23 26.81
N LEU A 340 -25.70 -1.86 26.84
CA LEU A 340 -24.86 -1.83 28.04
C LEU A 340 -24.80 -0.46 28.72
N GLU A 341 -24.92 0.61 27.93
CA GLU A 341 -24.72 2.01 28.31
C GLU A 341 -25.99 2.64 28.89
N THR A 342 -25.93 3.86 29.45
CA THR A 342 -27.09 4.59 30.02
C THR A 342 -27.76 5.56 29.06
N GLU A 343 -27.03 6.05 28.07
CA GLU A 343 -27.52 7.00 27.08
C GLU A 343 -27.54 6.34 25.71
N THR A 344 -28.46 6.76 24.84
CA THR A 344 -28.55 6.28 23.45
C THR A 344 -28.61 7.48 22.54
N VAL A 345 -27.82 7.48 21.47
CA VAL A 345 -27.89 8.54 20.46
C VAL A 345 -29.23 8.44 19.72
N GLN A 346 -29.92 9.56 19.57
CA GLN A 346 -31.19 9.67 18.87
C GLN A 346 -31.14 10.81 17.86
N PRO A 347 -31.87 10.70 16.73
CA PRO A 347 -31.93 11.80 15.78
C PRO A 347 -32.63 13.01 16.39
N ARG A 348 -32.20 14.20 15.97
CA ARG A 348 -32.87 15.47 16.24
C ARG A 348 -33.27 16.16 14.93
N GLN A 349 -33.80 17.37 15.02
CA GLN A 349 -33.88 18.22 13.84
C GLN A 349 -32.49 18.79 13.55
N TYR A 350 -32.03 18.59 12.32
CA TYR A 350 -30.78 19.12 11.79
C TYR A 350 -31.04 20.20 10.75
N ARG A 351 -30.12 21.15 10.60
CA ARG A 351 -30.19 22.19 9.56
C ARG A 351 -28.82 22.38 8.90
N PHE A 352 -28.81 22.31 7.58
CA PHE A 352 -27.62 22.49 6.74
C PHE A 352 -27.90 23.52 5.65
N SER A 353 -26.85 24.09 5.08
CA SER A 353 -26.98 24.96 3.90
C SER A 353 -27.12 24.15 2.61
N HIS A 354 -26.53 22.96 2.56
CA HIS A 354 -26.77 21.96 1.54
C HIS A 354 -28.03 21.11 1.84
N PRO A 355 -28.75 20.62 0.82
CA PRO A 355 -29.80 19.63 1.01
C PRO A 355 -29.22 18.32 1.58
N TRP A 356 -29.78 17.82 2.68
CA TRP A 356 -29.22 16.67 3.39
C TRP A 356 -30.15 15.46 3.38
N GLY A 357 -29.55 14.27 3.47
CA GLY A 357 -30.25 13.00 3.50
C GLY A 357 -29.51 11.94 4.31
N ILE A 358 -30.03 10.71 4.26
CA ILE A 358 -29.34 9.52 4.78
C ILE A 358 -29.50 8.35 3.78
N PRO A 359 -28.56 7.39 3.80
CA PRO A 359 -28.71 6.19 3.01
C PRO A 359 -29.72 5.22 3.65
N VAL A 360 -30.57 4.62 2.82
CA VAL A 360 -31.60 3.66 3.23
C VAL A 360 -31.73 2.52 2.22
N ARG A 361 -32.22 1.36 2.67
CA ARG A 361 -32.84 0.38 1.78
C ARG A 361 -34.36 0.50 1.82
N TYR A 362 -35.06 -0.15 0.89
CA TYR A 362 -36.53 -0.12 0.84
C TYR A 362 -37.20 -0.52 2.16
N HIS A 363 -36.62 -1.49 2.88
CA HIS A 363 -37.15 -2.00 4.13
C HIS A 363 -37.00 -0.99 5.29
N ASP A 364 -35.96 -0.16 5.26
CA ASP A 364 -35.61 0.76 6.34
C ASP A 364 -36.31 2.13 6.18
N PHE A 365 -36.64 2.50 4.95
CA PHE A 365 -37.14 3.83 4.59
C PHE A 365 -38.27 4.33 5.49
N ARG A 366 -39.30 3.50 5.73
CA ARG A 366 -40.47 3.93 6.53
C ARG A 366 -40.10 4.25 7.97
N GLU A 367 -39.22 3.46 8.58
CA GLU A 367 -38.80 3.68 9.95
C GLU A 367 -38.09 5.03 10.08
N TYR A 368 -37.16 5.32 9.17
CA TYR A 368 -36.44 6.59 9.18
C TYR A 368 -37.34 7.78 8.82
N HIS A 369 -38.18 7.65 7.79
CA HIS A 369 -39.13 8.69 7.40
C HIS A 369 -40.07 9.10 8.55
N ASP A 370 -40.48 8.16 9.41
CA ASP A 370 -41.34 8.47 10.55
C ASP A 370 -40.58 9.13 11.72
N ARG A 371 -39.23 9.03 11.74
CA ARG A 371 -38.34 9.55 12.79
C ARG A 371 -37.67 10.88 12.44
N ILE A 372 -37.37 11.12 11.16
CA ILE A 372 -36.65 12.30 10.67
C ILE A 372 -37.34 12.94 9.47
N LYS A 373 -36.96 14.18 9.15
CA LYS A 373 -37.46 14.93 7.97
C LYS A 373 -36.29 15.50 7.17
N PRO A 374 -35.55 14.66 6.42
CA PRO A 374 -34.48 15.12 5.56
C PRO A 374 -35.04 15.75 4.28
N ASP A 375 -34.18 16.44 3.52
CA ASP A 375 -34.55 16.98 2.21
C ASP A 375 -34.72 15.87 1.17
N PHE A 376 -33.97 14.77 1.31
CA PHE A 376 -34.06 13.59 0.45
C PHE A 376 -33.61 12.30 1.17
N PHE A 377 -33.83 11.14 0.52
CA PHE A 377 -33.26 9.85 0.92
C PHE A 377 -32.44 9.25 -0.22
N GLU A 378 -31.33 8.59 0.10
CA GLU A 378 -30.56 7.82 -0.88
C GLU A 378 -30.88 6.33 -0.78
N PHE A 379 -31.41 5.75 -1.85
CA PHE A 379 -31.72 4.33 -1.90
C PHE A 379 -30.47 3.54 -2.32
N HIS A 380 -29.82 2.87 -1.36
CA HIS A 380 -28.70 1.98 -1.62
C HIS A 380 -29.21 0.61 -2.09
N LEU A 381 -29.14 0.37 -3.39
CA LEU A 381 -29.60 -0.88 -3.97
C LEU A 381 -28.53 -1.96 -3.83
N SER A 382 -28.92 -3.13 -3.34
CA SER A 382 -28.20 -4.37 -3.62
C SER A 382 -28.75 -5.02 -4.90
N TYR A 383 -28.02 -5.99 -5.47
CA TYR A 383 -28.53 -6.76 -6.61
C TYR A 383 -29.88 -7.45 -6.30
N SER A 384 -30.13 -7.83 -5.04
CA SER A 384 -31.42 -8.39 -4.64
C SER A 384 -32.52 -7.35 -4.51
N ASP A 385 -32.19 -6.10 -4.18
CA ASP A 385 -33.18 -5.02 -4.10
C ASP A 385 -33.72 -4.64 -5.48
N MET A 386 -32.92 -4.84 -6.54
CA MET A 386 -33.36 -4.66 -7.93
C MET A 386 -34.48 -5.62 -8.37
N GLU A 387 -34.66 -6.74 -7.66
CA GLU A 387 -35.71 -7.73 -7.93
C GLU A 387 -37.00 -7.44 -7.14
N LEU A 388 -36.97 -6.46 -6.24
CA LEU A 388 -38.10 -6.10 -5.40
C LEU A 388 -39.05 -5.16 -6.14
N ASP A 389 -40.32 -5.22 -5.76
CA ASP A 389 -41.35 -4.26 -6.19
C ASP A 389 -41.43 -3.12 -5.17
N PRO A 390 -41.00 -1.88 -5.51
CA PRO A 390 -40.97 -0.75 -4.59
C PRO A 390 -42.35 -0.43 -3.99
N SER A 391 -43.45 -0.73 -4.70
CA SER A 391 -44.82 -0.43 -4.24
C SER A 391 -45.24 -1.24 -3.00
N LYS A 392 -44.51 -2.30 -2.67
CA LYS A 392 -44.73 -3.08 -1.44
C LYS A 392 -44.18 -2.37 -0.19
N PHE A 393 -43.22 -1.46 -0.38
CA PHE A 393 -42.50 -0.77 0.68
C PHE A 393 -42.92 0.71 0.78
N LEU A 394 -43.15 1.33 -0.38
CA LEU A 394 -43.51 2.72 -0.54
C LEU A 394 -45.02 2.86 -0.78
N ARG A 395 -45.67 3.82 -0.11
CA ARG A 395 -47.12 4.03 -0.17
C ARG A 395 -47.44 5.51 -0.41
N GLY A 396 -48.09 5.79 -1.54
CA GLY A 396 -48.49 7.16 -1.89
C GLY A 396 -47.31 8.01 -2.36
N SER A 397 -47.38 9.31 -2.11
CA SER A 397 -46.34 10.28 -2.45
C SER A 397 -45.68 10.85 -1.20
N TYR A 398 -44.36 11.02 -1.24
CA TYR A 398 -43.54 11.56 -0.17
C TYR A 398 -43.04 12.98 -0.52
N ASP A 399 -43.06 13.86 0.48
CA ASP A 399 -42.66 15.27 0.36
C ASP A 399 -41.17 15.45 0.64
N CYS A 400 -40.34 14.74 -0.13
CA CYS A 400 -38.88 14.80 -0.11
C CYS A 400 -38.31 14.35 -1.46
N GLY A 401 -37.02 14.62 -1.68
CA GLY A 401 -36.29 14.14 -2.84
C GLY A 401 -35.82 12.69 -2.70
N PHE A 402 -35.21 12.14 -3.76
CA PHE A 402 -34.43 10.92 -3.66
C PHE A 402 -33.23 10.87 -4.60
N VAL A 403 -32.24 10.07 -4.20
CA VAL A 403 -31.08 9.65 -4.99
C VAL A 403 -31.04 8.11 -4.98
N VAL A 404 -30.44 7.50 -5.99
CA VAL A 404 -30.22 6.03 -6.04
C VAL A 404 -28.73 5.75 -6.08
N HIS A 405 -28.25 4.90 -5.18
CA HIS A 405 -26.92 4.31 -5.30
C HIS A 405 -27.04 2.97 -6.04
N ALA A 406 -26.42 2.87 -7.20
CA ALA A 406 -26.39 1.64 -7.98
C ALA A 406 -25.61 0.53 -7.22
N PRO A 407 -26.01 -0.74 -7.35
CA PRO A 407 -25.20 -1.83 -6.81
C PRO A 407 -23.87 -1.93 -7.55
N GLU A 408 -22.78 -2.13 -6.82
CA GLU A 408 -21.48 -2.42 -7.44
C GLU A 408 -21.36 -3.89 -7.90
N LEU A 409 -22.05 -4.79 -7.21
CA LEU A 409 -22.02 -6.23 -7.46
C LEU A 409 -23.39 -6.71 -7.91
N PHE A 410 -23.45 -7.34 -9.08
CA PHE A 410 -24.63 -8.00 -9.63
C PHE A 410 -24.60 -9.51 -9.41
N ALA A 411 -25.71 -10.17 -9.76
CA ALA A 411 -25.86 -11.61 -9.66
C ALA A 411 -24.72 -12.38 -10.35
N GLY A 412 -24.31 -13.51 -9.78
CA GLY A 412 -23.17 -14.30 -10.28
C GLY A 412 -21.80 -13.75 -9.89
N SER A 413 -21.73 -12.85 -8.91
CA SER A 413 -20.49 -12.20 -8.44
C SER A 413 -19.80 -11.35 -9.50
N ARG A 414 -20.59 -10.70 -10.36
CA ARG A 414 -20.08 -9.81 -11.42
C ARG A 414 -20.12 -8.37 -10.95
N LEU A 415 -18.98 -7.71 -10.91
CA LEU A 415 -18.89 -6.27 -10.66
C LEU A 415 -19.41 -5.47 -11.85
N MET A 416 -19.96 -4.29 -11.60
CA MET A 416 -20.30 -3.33 -12.65
C MET A 416 -19.02 -2.81 -13.30
N ASP A 417 -18.84 -3.05 -14.61
CA ASP A 417 -17.71 -2.47 -15.34
C ASP A 417 -18.13 -2.00 -16.73
N LEU A 418 -18.36 -0.69 -16.84
CA LEU A 418 -18.73 -0.02 -18.08
C LEU A 418 -17.50 0.35 -18.93
N ALA A 419 -16.29 0.12 -18.43
CA ALA A 419 -15.03 0.53 -19.07
C ALA A 419 -14.17 -0.66 -19.53
N THR A 420 -14.49 -1.88 -19.12
CA THR A 420 -13.72 -3.08 -19.45
C THR A 420 -13.62 -3.34 -20.96
N PRO A 421 -12.44 -3.78 -21.48
CA PRO A 421 -12.25 -4.19 -22.87
C PRO A 421 -12.93 -5.50 -23.23
N ASP A 422 -13.40 -6.27 -22.25
CA ASP A 422 -14.25 -7.43 -22.50
C ASP A 422 -15.65 -6.96 -22.90
N LYS A 423 -15.96 -7.05 -24.20
CA LYS A 423 -17.23 -6.60 -24.75
C LYS A 423 -18.44 -7.31 -24.13
N ASP A 424 -18.36 -8.63 -23.90
CA ASP A 424 -19.49 -9.39 -23.37
C ASP A 424 -19.77 -8.99 -21.91
N TYR A 425 -18.71 -8.73 -21.15
CA TYR A 425 -18.80 -8.21 -19.79
C TYR A 425 -19.36 -6.78 -19.76
N ARG A 426 -18.89 -5.92 -20.67
CA ARG A 426 -19.35 -4.53 -20.78
C ARG A 426 -20.82 -4.45 -21.20
N ASP A 427 -21.25 -5.25 -22.18
CA ASP A 427 -22.65 -5.33 -22.63
C ASP A 427 -23.58 -5.73 -21.47
N HIS A 428 -23.17 -6.68 -20.64
CA HIS A 428 -23.92 -7.06 -19.43
C HIS A 428 -23.99 -5.90 -18.42
N SER A 429 -22.89 -5.20 -18.18
CA SER A 429 -22.87 -4.04 -17.27
C SER A 429 -23.77 -2.90 -17.76
N ILE A 430 -23.83 -2.66 -19.07
CA ILE A 430 -24.76 -1.69 -19.68
C ILE A 430 -26.21 -2.11 -19.42
N GLN A 431 -26.54 -3.39 -19.61
CA GLN A 431 -27.90 -3.90 -19.37
C GLN A 431 -28.33 -3.72 -17.92
N GLU A 432 -27.48 -4.09 -16.97
CA GLU A 432 -27.78 -3.93 -15.54
C GLU A 432 -27.86 -2.46 -15.12
N THR A 433 -27.00 -1.59 -15.67
CA THR A 433 -27.09 -0.14 -15.45
C THR A 433 -28.40 0.43 -15.99
N GLN A 434 -28.85 -0.03 -17.16
CA GLN A 434 -30.15 0.36 -17.71
C GLN A 434 -31.31 -0.06 -16.80
N ARG A 435 -31.23 -1.25 -16.18
CA ARG A 435 -32.22 -1.69 -15.18
C ARG A 435 -32.26 -0.75 -13.97
N VAL A 436 -31.10 -0.35 -13.45
CA VAL A 436 -31.03 0.63 -12.35
C VAL A 436 -31.69 1.95 -12.76
N ILE A 437 -31.40 2.45 -13.97
CA ILE A 437 -32.04 3.65 -14.51
C ILE A 437 -33.58 3.51 -14.56
N ASP A 438 -34.07 2.37 -15.05
CA ASP A 438 -35.51 2.13 -15.17
C ASP A 438 -36.19 2.08 -13.78
N ILE A 439 -35.53 1.47 -12.79
CA ILE A 439 -35.97 1.47 -11.38
C ILE A 439 -36.01 2.91 -10.83
N THR A 440 -34.96 3.70 -11.05
CA THR A 440 -34.89 5.10 -10.63
C THR A 440 -36.04 5.92 -11.23
N ARG A 441 -36.35 5.72 -12.52
CA ARG A 441 -37.51 6.38 -13.16
C ARG A 441 -38.83 5.96 -12.50
N ALA A 442 -38.99 4.68 -12.17
CA ALA A 442 -40.20 4.18 -11.52
C ALA A 442 -40.38 4.76 -10.09
N LEU A 443 -39.30 4.95 -9.34
CA LEU A 443 -39.35 5.54 -8.00
C LEU A 443 -39.90 6.97 -7.99
N LYS A 444 -39.74 7.73 -9.08
CA LYS A 444 -40.27 9.10 -9.21
C LYS A 444 -41.78 9.18 -8.95
N ALA A 445 -42.54 8.11 -9.19
CA ALA A 445 -43.98 8.08 -8.89
C ALA A 445 -44.28 8.28 -7.39
N PHE A 446 -43.34 7.91 -6.51
CA PHE A 446 -43.45 8.06 -5.06
C PHE A 446 -42.82 9.38 -4.56
N PHE A 447 -41.93 10.00 -5.33
CA PHE A 447 -41.19 11.21 -4.96
C PHE A 447 -41.37 12.31 -6.02
N PRO A 448 -42.58 12.88 -6.16
CA PRO A 448 -42.92 13.79 -7.26
C PRO A 448 -42.13 15.10 -7.26
N ASN A 449 -41.52 15.48 -6.12
CA ASN A 449 -40.68 16.67 -6.00
C ASN A 449 -39.28 16.50 -6.61
N THR A 450 -38.92 15.28 -7.05
CA THR A 450 -37.61 15.01 -7.66
C THR A 450 -37.70 15.18 -9.18
N ASP A 451 -37.22 16.31 -9.69
CA ASP A 451 -37.30 16.63 -11.12
C ASP A 451 -36.46 15.68 -11.98
N ARG A 452 -35.17 15.57 -11.67
CA ARG A 452 -34.20 14.71 -12.36
C ARG A 452 -33.41 13.91 -11.32
N PRO A 453 -33.88 12.71 -10.93
CA PRO A 453 -33.20 11.91 -9.92
C PRO A 453 -31.79 11.52 -10.37
N GLN A 454 -30.89 11.55 -9.41
CA GLN A 454 -29.48 11.20 -9.57
C GLN A 454 -29.24 9.72 -9.27
N ILE A 455 -28.27 9.13 -9.96
CA ILE A 455 -27.82 7.76 -9.78
C ILE A 455 -26.32 7.79 -9.51
N VAL A 456 -25.92 7.50 -8.28
CA VAL A 456 -24.52 7.30 -7.91
C VAL A 456 -24.06 5.94 -8.40
N ALA A 457 -22.91 5.88 -9.07
CA ALA A 457 -22.40 4.63 -9.63
C ALA A 457 -20.86 4.60 -9.68
N ASN A 458 -20.29 3.48 -9.24
CA ASN A 458 -18.93 3.10 -9.56
C ASN A 458 -18.89 2.46 -10.95
N ILE A 459 -18.25 3.13 -11.91
CA ILE A 459 -18.39 2.80 -13.34
C ILE A 459 -17.45 1.69 -13.84
N GLY A 460 -16.58 1.15 -12.99
CA GLY A 460 -15.60 0.12 -13.37
C GLY A 460 -14.20 0.63 -13.61
N GLY A 461 -13.43 -0.13 -14.41
CA GLY A 461 -11.99 0.10 -14.60
C GLY A 461 -11.13 -0.58 -13.53
N PHE A 462 -11.59 -1.71 -13.00
CA PHE A 462 -10.85 -2.48 -12.01
C PHE A 462 -9.85 -3.43 -12.66
N THR A 463 -8.72 -3.64 -11.99
CA THR A 463 -7.79 -4.72 -12.31
C THR A 463 -7.48 -5.57 -11.08
N MET A 464 -7.17 -6.85 -11.31
CA MET A 464 -7.00 -7.84 -10.25
C MET A 464 -5.62 -7.77 -9.58
N ASP A 465 -4.55 -7.76 -10.37
CA ASP A 465 -3.20 -8.02 -9.87
C ASP A 465 -2.26 -6.81 -9.92
N ALA A 466 -2.55 -5.82 -10.77
CA ALA A 466 -1.72 -4.64 -10.95
C ALA A 466 -2.53 -3.47 -11.54
N PRO A 467 -2.15 -2.20 -11.28
CA PRO A 467 -2.77 -1.06 -11.94
C PRO A 467 -2.53 -1.08 -13.46
N LEU A 468 -3.41 -0.43 -14.22
CA LEU A 468 -3.25 -0.25 -15.66
C LEU A 468 -2.04 0.62 -15.97
N ALA A 469 -1.37 0.31 -17.09
CA ALA A 469 -0.33 1.18 -17.59
C ALA A 469 -0.93 2.54 -18.02
N PRO A 470 -0.22 3.67 -17.85
CA PRO A 470 -0.77 5.00 -18.15
C PRO A 470 -1.31 5.18 -19.58
N ASP A 471 -0.73 4.48 -20.55
CA ASP A 471 -1.15 4.49 -21.96
C ASP A 471 -2.46 3.71 -22.21
N GLN A 472 -2.87 2.84 -21.29
CA GLN A 472 -4.11 2.07 -21.37
C GLN A 472 -5.32 2.80 -20.78
N ILE A 473 -5.11 3.67 -19.78
CA ILE A 473 -6.19 4.38 -19.06
C ILE A 473 -7.10 5.15 -20.03
N LEU A 474 -6.52 5.82 -21.04
CA LEU A 474 -7.28 6.57 -22.04
C LEU A 474 -8.32 5.69 -22.75
N SER A 475 -7.93 4.49 -23.15
CA SER A 475 -8.81 3.55 -23.86
C SER A 475 -9.99 3.09 -23.00
N TYR A 476 -9.81 2.99 -21.68
CA TYR A 476 -10.88 2.59 -20.76
C TYR A 476 -11.94 3.70 -20.62
N TYR A 477 -11.51 4.97 -20.52
CA TYR A 477 -12.46 6.08 -20.53
C TYR A 477 -13.21 6.22 -21.86
N GLU A 478 -12.57 5.95 -22.99
CA GLU A 478 -13.23 5.94 -24.29
C GLU A 478 -14.32 4.85 -24.34
N GLN A 479 -14.04 3.66 -23.82
CA GLN A 479 -15.02 2.58 -23.71
C GLN A 479 -16.16 2.94 -22.74
N PHE A 480 -15.86 3.60 -21.63
CA PHE A 480 -16.88 4.14 -20.74
C PHE A 480 -17.78 5.16 -21.45
N ALA A 481 -17.20 6.07 -22.24
CA ALA A 481 -17.97 7.03 -23.02
C ALA A 481 -18.90 6.34 -24.05
N GLU A 482 -18.44 5.26 -24.70
CA GLU A 482 -19.27 4.44 -25.59
C GLU A 482 -20.41 3.74 -24.84
N SER A 483 -20.15 3.20 -23.65
CA SER A 483 -21.17 2.58 -22.80
C SER A 483 -22.21 3.61 -22.34
N LEU A 484 -21.77 4.78 -21.90
CA LEU A 484 -22.62 5.87 -21.46
C LEU A 484 -23.57 6.33 -22.58
N ALA A 485 -23.08 6.43 -23.81
CA ALA A 485 -23.88 6.82 -24.98
C ALA A 485 -24.98 5.80 -25.35
N GLN A 486 -24.89 4.56 -24.87
CA GLN A 486 -25.90 3.52 -25.11
C GLN A 486 -27.03 3.52 -24.07
N LEU A 487 -26.85 4.19 -22.93
CA LEU A 487 -27.84 4.24 -21.86
C LEU A 487 -28.94 5.26 -22.19
N ASN A 488 -30.20 4.87 -21.96
CA ASN A 488 -31.32 5.79 -22.03
C ASN A 488 -31.42 6.60 -20.74
N MET A 489 -30.72 7.73 -20.73
CA MET A 489 -30.62 8.67 -19.61
C MET A 489 -31.81 9.64 -19.49
N ASP A 490 -32.87 9.48 -20.30
CA ASP A 490 -34.00 10.40 -20.29
C ASP A 490 -34.65 10.49 -18.90
N GLY A 491 -34.75 11.72 -18.39
CA GLY A 491 -35.39 12.02 -17.12
C GLY A 491 -34.58 11.64 -15.87
N VAL A 492 -33.34 11.13 -16.01
CA VAL A 492 -32.44 10.82 -14.89
C VAL A 492 -31.04 11.39 -15.13
N GLU A 493 -30.16 11.27 -14.15
CA GLU A 493 -28.75 11.65 -14.27
C GLU A 493 -27.86 10.60 -13.61
N LEU A 494 -26.89 10.07 -14.35
CA LEU A 494 -25.88 9.16 -13.83
C LEU A 494 -24.71 10.04 -13.42
N ILE A 495 -24.32 9.93 -12.15
CA ILE A 495 -23.23 10.68 -11.56
C ILE A 495 -22.15 9.68 -11.11
N PRO A 496 -21.10 9.47 -11.91
CA PRO A 496 -20.00 8.61 -11.50
C PRO A 496 -19.41 9.08 -10.18
N GLN A 497 -19.00 8.13 -9.34
CA GLN A 497 -18.40 8.40 -8.03
C GLN A 497 -16.89 8.55 -8.15
N THR A 498 -16.30 9.47 -7.39
CA THR A 498 -14.84 9.48 -7.20
C THR A 498 -14.41 8.26 -6.41
N MET A 499 -13.30 7.63 -6.78
CA MET A 499 -12.93 6.31 -6.25
C MET A 499 -11.59 6.29 -5.50
N ALA A 500 -11.52 5.44 -4.47
CA ALA A 500 -10.26 5.06 -3.83
C ALA A 500 -9.39 4.26 -4.81
N PRO A 501 -8.05 4.28 -4.67
CA PRO A 501 -7.14 3.54 -5.55
C PRO A 501 -7.21 2.02 -5.34
N PHE A 502 -7.61 1.60 -4.12
CA PHE A 502 -7.61 0.20 -3.72
C PHE A 502 -8.94 -0.25 -3.08
N PRO A 503 -10.08 -0.13 -3.78
CA PRO A 503 -11.38 -0.44 -3.20
C PRO A 503 -11.48 -1.93 -2.85
N TRP A 504 -12.25 -2.21 -1.81
CA TRP A 504 -12.52 -3.58 -1.38
C TRP A 504 -13.83 -4.10 -1.98
N HIS A 505 -13.74 -5.07 -2.88
CA HIS A 505 -14.91 -5.75 -3.40
C HIS A 505 -15.01 -7.19 -2.86
N PHE A 506 -16.16 -7.83 -3.03
CA PHE A 506 -16.33 -9.24 -2.63
C PHE A 506 -15.30 -10.13 -3.35
N GLY A 507 -14.38 -10.71 -2.57
CA GLY A 507 -13.28 -11.54 -3.07
C GLY A 507 -11.88 -10.92 -2.92
N GLY A 508 -11.76 -9.66 -2.49
CA GLY A 508 -10.49 -9.03 -2.15
C GLY A 508 -10.34 -7.60 -2.67
N GLN A 509 -9.20 -7.00 -2.32
CA GLN A 509 -8.80 -5.69 -2.84
C GLN A 509 -8.62 -5.73 -4.36
N ARG A 510 -9.01 -4.65 -5.05
CA ARG A 510 -8.77 -4.43 -6.47
C ARG A 510 -7.97 -3.15 -6.67
N TYR A 511 -7.40 -2.99 -7.85
CA TYR A 511 -6.82 -1.72 -8.29
C TYR A 511 -7.88 -0.97 -9.09
N GLN A 512 -8.24 0.23 -8.65
CA GLN A 512 -9.13 1.11 -9.39
C GLN A 512 -8.33 2.09 -10.23
N ASN A 513 -8.69 2.22 -11.49
CA ASN A 513 -7.89 2.97 -12.46
C ASN A 513 -8.60 4.20 -13.02
N LEU A 514 -9.92 4.34 -12.81
CA LEU A 514 -10.72 5.45 -13.32
C LEU A 514 -11.34 6.25 -12.17
N PHE A 515 -11.48 7.56 -12.40
CA PHE A 515 -12.01 8.54 -11.46
C PHE A 515 -11.27 8.57 -10.12
N VAL A 516 -9.94 8.41 -10.14
CA VAL A 516 -9.04 8.44 -8.98
C VAL A 516 -8.25 9.76 -8.92
N LYS A 517 -7.84 10.31 -10.07
CA LYS A 517 -7.01 11.54 -10.14
C LYS A 517 -7.84 12.78 -10.51
N SER A 518 -7.55 13.93 -9.93
CA SER A 518 -8.32 15.16 -10.18
C SER A 518 -8.29 15.58 -11.65
N GLU A 519 -7.13 15.46 -12.31
CA GLU A 519 -6.94 15.96 -13.68
C GLU A 519 -7.71 15.13 -14.70
N GLU A 520 -7.75 13.80 -14.53
CA GLU A 520 -8.56 12.92 -15.39
C GLU A 520 -10.05 13.14 -15.15
N ILE A 521 -10.45 13.30 -13.89
CA ILE A 521 -11.84 13.50 -13.51
C ILE A 521 -12.38 14.76 -14.20
N VAL A 522 -11.68 15.88 -14.03
CA VAL A 522 -12.06 17.18 -14.61
C VAL A 522 -12.15 17.06 -16.13
N ALA A 523 -11.12 16.51 -16.78
CA ALA A 523 -11.08 16.38 -18.23
C ALA A 523 -12.25 15.57 -18.80
N TRP A 524 -12.62 14.46 -18.14
CA TRP A 524 -13.71 13.60 -18.59
C TRP A 524 -15.09 14.12 -18.20
N CYS A 525 -15.22 14.83 -17.08
CA CYS A 525 -16.44 15.54 -16.74
C CYS A 525 -16.78 16.61 -17.78
N GLU A 526 -15.79 17.41 -18.19
CA GLU A 526 -15.97 18.41 -19.25
C GLU A 526 -16.30 17.76 -20.60
N LYS A 527 -15.54 16.73 -20.99
CA LYS A 527 -15.69 16.07 -22.29
C LYS A 527 -17.04 15.39 -22.45
N LEU A 528 -17.56 14.76 -21.40
CA LEU A 528 -18.81 14.01 -21.41
C LEU A 528 -19.99 14.79 -20.84
N ASN A 529 -19.76 16.03 -20.40
CA ASN A 529 -20.74 16.87 -19.69
C ASN A 529 -21.36 16.12 -18.49
N LEU A 530 -20.50 15.50 -17.69
CA LEU A 530 -20.88 14.77 -16.49
C LEU A 530 -20.76 15.65 -15.25
N ARG A 531 -21.61 15.34 -14.28
CA ARG A 531 -21.41 15.70 -12.88
C ARG A 531 -21.14 14.43 -12.07
N MET A 532 -20.67 14.60 -10.84
CA MET A 532 -20.18 13.49 -10.03
C MET A 532 -20.85 13.39 -8.66
N CYS A 533 -20.83 12.18 -8.13
CA CYS A 533 -20.82 11.99 -6.69
C CYS A 533 -19.39 12.16 -6.20
N PHE A 534 -19.14 13.20 -5.39
CA PHE A 534 -17.85 13.39 -4.76
C PHE A 534 -17.86 12.64 -3.43
N ASP A 535 -17.19 11.50 -3.43
CA ASP A 535 -16.93 10.72 -2.25
C ASP A 535 -15.63 11.21 -1.59
N VAL A 536 -15.82 11.84 -0.43
CA VAL A 536 -14.76 12.49 0.33
C VAL A 536 -13.76 11.48 0.88
N SER A 537 -14.24 10.32 1.35
CA SER A 537 -13.38 9.28 1.89
C SER A 537 -12.50 8.67 0.80
N HIS A 538 -13.10 8.26 -0.31
CA HIS A 538 -12.40 7.71 -1.47
C HIS A 538 -11.31 8.65 -1.98
N SER A 539 -11.64 9.91 -2.18
CA SER A 539 -10.69 10.90 -2.69
C SER A 539 -9.58 11.22 -1.71
N ALA A 540 -9.84 11.21 -0.40
CA ALA A 540 -8.78 11.36 0.60
C ALA A 540 -7.79 10.19 0.56
N LEU A 541 -8.28 8.95 0.41
CA LEU A 541 -7.42 7.76 0.24
C LEU A 541 -6.60 7.84 -1.06
N ALA A 542 -7.21 8.32 -2.15
CA ALA A 542 -6.52 8.56 -3.41
C ALA A 542 -5.42 9.61 -3.28
N CYS A 543 -5.70 10.74 -2.62
CA CYS A 543 -4.73 11.80 -2.41
C CYS A 543 -3.54 11.32 -1.56
N ASN A 544 -3.79 10.56 -0.50
CA ASN A 544 -2.75 9.96 0.33
C ASN A 544 -1.85 9.00 -0.46
N HIS A 545 -2.44 8.16 -1.33
CA HIS A 545 -1.67 7.26 -2.17
C HIS A 545 -0.83 7.99 -3.22
N LEU A 546 -1.39 9.03 -3.85
CA LEU A 546 -0.73 9.79 -4.91
C LEU A 546 0.26 10.85 -4.38
N GLY A 547 0.22 11.15 -3.08
CA GLY A 547 1.03 12.20 -2.47
C GLY A 547 0.62 13.62 -2.89
N VAL A 548 -0.67 13.86 -3.13
CA VAL A 548 -1.24 15.16 -3.51
C VAL A 548 -2.08 15.76 -2.38
N ASP A 549 -2.28 17.09 -2.38
CA ASP A 549 -3.10 17.74 -1.37
C ASP A 549 -4.59 17.49 -1.61
N PHE A 550 -5.27 16.97 -0.58
CA PHE A 550 -6.69 16.63 -0.64
C PHE A 550 -7.60 17.85 -0.88
N TYR A 551 -7.25 19.02 -0.37
CA TYR A 551 -8.10 20.20 -0.50
C TYR A 551 -7.95 20.86 -1.86
N ASP A 552 -6.76 20.79 -2.47
CA ASP A 552 -6.57 21.17 -3.87
C ASP A 552 -7.36 20.23 -4.80
N PHE A 553 -7.34 18.93 -4.53
CA PHE A 553 -8.20 17.96 -5.20
C PHE A 553 -9.68 18.33 -5.03
N ALA A 554 -10.15 18.51 -3.79
CA ALA A 554 -11.54 18.85 -3.50
C ALA A 554 -11.99 20.14 -4.20
N ALA A 555 -11.14 21.17 -4.23
CA ALA A 555 -11.42 22.43 -4.91
C ALA A 555 -11.56 22.27 -6.43
N SER A 556 -10.80 21.34 -7.03
CA SER A 556 -10.92 21.03 -8.46
C SER A 556 -12.19 20.25 -8.82
N ILE A 557 -12.66 19.38 -7.92
CA ILE A 557 -13.82 18.50 -8.16
C ILE A 557 -15.15 19.18 -7.77
N ALA A 558 -15.14 20.07 -6.78
CA ALA A 558 -16.35 20.74 -6.29
C ALA A 558 -17.23 21.32 -7.42
N PRO A 559 -16.71 22.03 -8.44
CA PRO A 559 -17.54 22.57 -9.53
C PRO A 559 -18.33 21.53 -10.35
N TYR A 560 -17.86 20.27 -10.38
CA TYR A 560 -18.51 19.17 -11.09
C TYR A 560 -19.38 18.31 -10.18
N THR A 561 -19.47 18.65 -8.88
CA THR A 561 -20.15 17.83 -7.88
C THR A 561 -21.66 18.08 -7.87
N ALA A 562 -22.44 17.00 -7.94
CA ALA A 562 -23.89 17.04 -7.84
C ALA A 562 -24.43 16.41 -6.54
N HIS A 563 -23.65 15.51 -5.96
CA HIS A 563 -23.95 14.75 -4.75
C HIS A 563 -22.67 14.52 -3.95
N LEU A 564 -22.77 14.44 -2.63
CA LEU A 564 -21.63 14.31 -1.71
C LEU A 564 -21.84 13.12 -0.78
N HIS A 565 -20.86 12.22 -0.75
CA HIS A 565 -20.75 11.24 0.32
C HIS A 565 -19.71 11.70 1.33
N LEU A 566 -20.15 11.85 2.59
CA LEU A 566 -19.32 12.38 3.66
C LEU A 566 -19.02 11.30 4.69
N GLY A 567 -17.79 10.80 4.63
CA GLY A 567 -17.13 10.02 5.66
C GLY A 567 -15.71 10.54 5.85
N ASP A 568 -15.15 10.38 7.04
CA ASP A 568 -13.75 10.70 7.30
C ASP A 568 -12.84 9.58 6.79
N ALA A 569 -11.55 9.87 6.59
CA ALA A 569 -10.61 8.88 6.11
C ALA A 569 -9.21 8.99 6.74
N GLU A 570 -8.51 7.85 6.84
CA GLU A 570 -7.13 7.76 7.33
C GLU A 570 -6.27 6.85 6.44
N GLY A 571 -5.08 7.32 6.05
CA GLY A 571 -4.12 6.53 5.29
C GLY A 571 -4.62 6.14 3.90
N VAL A 572 -4.39 4.88 3.49
CA VAL A 572 -4.78 4.36 2.16
C VAL A 572 -5.91 3.33 2.20
N ASN A 573 -6.40 2.96 3.40
CA ASN A 573 -7.40 1.91 3.60
C ASN A 573 -8.47 2.25 4.65
N GLY A 574 -8.38 3.41 5.34
CA GLY A 574 -9.34 3.81 6.38
C GLY A 574 -10.47 4.61 5.77
N GLU A 575 -11.41 3.98 5.08
CA GLU A 575 -12.54 4.62 4.40
C GLU A 575 -13.78 4.72 5.31
N GLY A 576 -14.60 5.76 5.13
CA GLY A 576 -15.93 5.85 5.75
C GLY A 576 -15.87 5.88 7.28
N LEU A 577 -14.78 6.41 7.85
CA LEU A 577 -14.64 6.60 9.29
C LEU A 577 -15.65 7.64 9.77
N GLN A 578 -15.93 7.61 11.07
CA GLN A 578 -16.80 8.62 11.67
C GLN A 578 -16.17 10.02 11.53
N ILE A 579 -17.01 11.04 11.29
CA ILE A 579 -16.59 12.44 11.07
C ILE A 579 -15.70 12.91 12.23
N GLY A 580 -14.45 13.31 11.98
CA GLY A 580 -13.50 13.76 13.00
C GLY A 580 -12.71 12.66 13.69
N GLU A 581 -12.80 11.41 13.23
CA GLU A 581 -11.99 10.27 13.68
C GLU A 581 -10.89 9.88 12.68
N GLY A 582 -10.84 10.53 11.52
CA GLY A 582 -9.78 10.41 10.52
C GLY A 582 -8.92 11.67 10.42
N GLY A 583 -8.39 11.93 9.22
CA GLY A 583 -7.45 13.01 8.93
C GLY A 583 -8.05 14.24 8.25
N ILE A 584 -9.36 14.26 7.97
CA ILE A 584 -9.99 15.33 7.17
C ILE A 584 -10.41 16.51 8.07
N ASP A 585 -9.99 17.72 7.70
CA ASP A 585 -10.47 18.98 8.28
C ASP A 585 -11.79 19.38 7.59
N PHE A 586 -12.90 18.94 8.18
CA PHE A 586 -14.24 19.21 7.67
C PHE A 586 -14.61 20.70 7.66
N LYS A 587 -13.93 21.56 8.44
CA LYS A 587 -14.16 22.99 8.37
C LYS A 587 -13.59 23.57 7.08
N ARG A 588 -12.33 23.24 6.77
CA ARG A 588 -11.69 23.67 5.51
C ARG A 588 -12.41 23.07 4.30
N LEU A 589 -12.80 21.80 4.37
CA LEU A 589 -13.57 21.16 3.32
C LEU A 589 -14.94 21.83 3.14
N GLY A 590 -15.65 22.14 4.23
CA GLY A 590 -16.93 22.84 4.17
C GLY A 590 -16.84 24.18 3.44
N GLU A 591 -15.79 24.98 3.69
CA GLU A 591 -15.55 26.24 2.98
C GLU A 591 -15.43 26.04 1.45
N ILE A 592 -14.72 24.98 1.03
CA ILE A 592 -14.55 24.63 -0.39
C ILE A 592 -15.88 24.19 -1.01
N LEU A 593 -16.62 23.30 -0.34
CA LEU A 593 -17.88 22.76 -0.83
C LEU A 593 -18.96 23.84 -0.93
N ASN A 594 -19.11 24.67 0.11
CA ASN A 594 -20.06 25.78 0.11
C ASN A 594 -19.81 26.79 -1.02
N GLN A 595 -18.56 26.94 -1.48
CA GLN A 595 -18.21 27.81 -2.60
C GLN A 595 -18.36 27.12 -3.96
N GLY A 596 -17.89 25.87 -4.08
CA GLY A 596 -17.79 25.17 -5.36
C GLY A 596 -19.07 24.44 -5.78
N CYS A 597 -19.87 23.95 -4.83
CA CYS A 597 -21.09 23.19 -5.08
C CYS A 597 -22.22 23.44 -4.06
N PRO A 598 -22.65 24.70 -3.82
CA PRO A 598 -23.61 25.06 -2.77
C PRO A 598 -24.98 24.38 -2.83
N ASN A 599 -25.32 23.75 -3.95
CA ASN A 599 -26.59 23.05 -4.16
C ASN A 599 -26.45 21.52 -4.24
N ALA A 600 -25.24 20.98 -4.03
CA ALA A 600 -25.04 19.54 -4.00
C ALA A 600 -25.78 18.94 -2.81
N THR A 601 -26.48 17.83 -3.05
CA THR A 601 -27.08 17.01 -1.99
C THR A 601 -25.96 16.27 -1.24
N PHE A 602 -26.16 15.95 0.05
CA PHE A 602 -25.20 15.12 0.78
C PHE A 602 -25.83 14.09 1.70
N ILE A 603 -25.13 12.97 1.88
CA ILE A 603 -25.41 12.00 2.93
C ILE A 603 -24.15 11.74 3.78
N PRO A 604 -24.30 11.40 5.07
CA PRO A 604 -23.21 10.81 5.85
C PRO A 604 -23.01 9.36 5.41
N GLU A 605 -21.87 9.05 4.77
CA GLU A 605 -21.49 7.70 4.37
C GLU A 605 -20.51 7.10 5.39
N ILE A 606 -21.05 6.78 6.57
CA ILE A 606 -20.28 6.17 7.66
C ILE A 606 -20.36 4.65 7.54
N TRP A 607 -19.21 3.99 7.64
CA TRP A 607 -19.14 2.53 7.71
C TRP A 607 -20.08 2.03 8.81
N GLN A 608 -21.12 1.29 8.40
CA GLN A 608 -22.15 0.74 9.29
C GLN A 608 -22.96 1.79 10.06
N GLY A 609 -23.11 3.00 9.55
CA GLY A 609 -23.85 4.08 10.22
C GLY A 609 -25.32 3.75 10.50
N HIS A 610 -25.92 2.81 9.74
CA HIS A 610 -27.30 2.35 9.90
C HIS A 610 -27.52 1.43 11.11
N LYS A 611 -26.45 0.83 11.67
CA LYS A 611 -26.56 -0.05 12.85
C LYS A 611 -27.10 0.71 14.06
N ASN A 612 -27.66 -0.05 15.01
CA ASN A 612 -28.20 0.50 16.26
C ASN A 612 -29.21 1.65 16.02
N GLY A 613 -30.03 1.54 14.97
CA GLY A 613 -31.07 2.53 14.64
C GLY A 613 -30.52 3.84 14.05
N GLY A 614 -29.40 3.78 13.31
CA GLY A 614 -28.81 4.92 12.60
C GLY A 614 -27.79 5.72 13.42
N GLU A 615 -27.27 5.17 14.52
CA GLU A 615 -26.41 5.90 15.46
C GLU A 615 -25.23 6.61 14.79
N GLY A 616 -24.56 5.93 13.85
CA GLY A 616 -23.43 6.53 13.14
C GLY A 616 -23.83 7.72 12.27
N PHE A 617 -25.02 7.69 11.66
CA PHE A 617 -25.55 8.83 10.91
C PHE A 617 -25.85 10.02 11.80
N TRP A 618 -26.42 9.80 12.99
CA TRP A 618 -26.78 10.87 13.91
C TRP A 618 -25.57 11.60 14.46
N ILE A 619 -24.51 10.84 14.80
CA ILE A 619 -23.22 11.41 15.22
C ILE A 619 -22.61 12.22 14.09
N ALA A 620 -22.59 11.68 12.86
CA ALA A 620 -22.03 12.38 11.71
C ALA A 620 -22.75 13.70 11.43
N LEU A 621 -24.09 13.68 11.36
CA LEU A 621 -24.90 14.87 11.13
C LEU A 621 -24.71 15.91 12.24
N GLU A 622 -24.59 15.48 13.50
CA GLU A 622 -24.31 16.41 14.60
C GLU A 622 -22.93 17.08 14.47
N ARG A 623 -21.91 16.34 14.02
CA ARG A 623 -20.55 16.87 13.83
C ARG A 623 -20.41 17.74 12.59
N LEU A 624 -21.22 17.51 11.56
CA LEU A 624 -21.23 18.29 10.32
C LEU A 624 -22.05 19.58 10.43
N GLU A 625 -22.98 19.67 11.39
CA GLU A 625 -23.88 20.81 11.49
C GLU A 625 -23.12 22.12 11.73
N GLY A 626 -23.38 23.14 10.89
CA GLY A 626 -22.69 24.42 10.91
C GLY A 626 -21.40 24.48 10.08
N LEU A 627 -20.98 23.37 9.46
CA LEU A 627 -19.88 23.34 8.48
C LEU A 627 -20.38 23.34 7.03
N LEU A 628 -21.61 22.86 6.81
CA LEU A 628 -22.24 22.62 5.50
C LEU A 628 -23.69 23.09 5.42
#